data_AF-A0A2W4KMQ9-F1
#
_entry.id   AF-A0A2W4KMQ9-F1
#
_cell.length_a   1.000
_cell.length_b   1.000
_cell.length_c   1.000
_cell.angle_alpha   90.00
_cell.angle_beta   90.00
_cell.angle_gamma   90.00
#
_symmetry.space_group_name_H-M   'P 1'
#
loop_
_entity.id
_entity.type
_entity.pdbx_description
1 polymer ?
#
loop_
_entity_poly.entity_id
_entity_poly.type
_entity_poly.pdbx_seq_one_letter_code
_entity_poly.pdbx_strand_id
1 'polypeptide(L)'
;MHVEDRHGEHPPADSREGQVYRQLARVYDPELDRPLTELGFIAGVGIHGGTVTVEFRLPTFWCAANFAYMMAAGIREQVLALPWVERVEVRLRDHFFADEINRGINQGLSFRDAFPDLATGDLEELWEAFRVKAFLRRQERLIRWLLDQGWDESAILGLRMADLERLDGADPAATGEGGHGTGTGSGSAPPGADVARQYLEALRERGLLRSPDAPALVDPGGAPIRREDFPSYRRHAARTRLAMEFNTAFCRGLLETRYGDSPSGELGRPAPGE
;
A
#
# COMPACT_ATOMS: atom_id res chain seq x y z
N MET A 1 -26.95 13.16 28.92
CA MET A 1 -25.85 13.91 28.29
C MET A 1 -25.12 12.91 27.41
N HIS A 2 -25.63 12.73 26.20
CA HIS A 2 -25.08 11.80 25.22
C HIS A 2 -23.93 12.51 24.50
N VAL A 3 -22.74 11.92 24.59
CA VAL A 3 -21.60 12.28 23.77
C VAL A 3 -21.83 11.59 22.43
N GLU A 4 -22.05 12.39 21.37
CA GLU A 4 -22.13 11.86 20.01
C GLU A 4 -20.73 11.48 19.55
N ASP A 5 -20.60 10.19 19.26
CA ASP A 5 -19.42 9.52 18.75
C ASP A 5 -19.18 9.94 17.29
N ARG A 6 -18.22 10.83 17.04
CA ARG A 6 -17.80 11.21 15.67
C ARG A 6 -16.59 10.39 15.25
N HIS A 7 -16.82 9.09 15.04
CA HIS A 7 -15.87 8.25 14.33
C HIS A 7 -15.85 8.64 12.84
N GLY A 8 -14.67 9.07 12.37
CA GLY A 8 -14.24 9.35 10.99
C GLY A 8 -15.23 9.05 9.87
N GLU A 9 -16.03 10.05 9.51
CA GLU A 9 -16.82 10.02 8.28
C GLU A 9 -15.85 10.16 7.10
N HIS A 10 -15.68 9.06 6.35
CA HIS A 10 -14.87 9.08 5.14
C HIS A 10 -15.49 10.10 4.18
N PRO A 11 -14.70 11.05 3.63
CA PRO A 11 -15.24 12.07 2.75
C PRO A 11 -15.93 11.40 1.54
N PRO A 12 -17.04 11.99 1.02
CA PRO A 12 -17.77 11.42 -0.10
C PRO A 12 -16.84 11.05 -1.25
N ALA A 13 -17.01 9.88 -1.86
CA ALA A 13 -16.05 9.32 -2.82
C ALA A 13 -15.74 10.24 -4.02
N ASP A 14 -16.68 11.10 -4.39
CA ASP A 14 -16.54 12.03 -5.51
C ASP A 14 -15.96 13.40 -5.11
N SER A 15 -15.89 13.70 -3.80
CA SER A 15 -15.22 14.90 -3.31
C SER A 15 -13.73 14.90 -3.67
N ARG A 16 -13.13 16.08 -3.77
CA ARG A 16 -11.68 16.22 -3.98
C ARG A 16 -10.88 15.52 -2.88
N GLU A 17 -11.38 15.59 -1.65
CA GLU A 17 -10.76 14.91 -0.50
C GLU A 17 -10.85 13.38 -0.64
N GLY A 18 -12.03 12.84 -0.99
CA GLY A 18 -12.20 11.42 -1.28
C GLY A 18 -11.29 10.94 -2.42
N GLN A 19 -11.11 11.75 -3.47
CA GLN A 19 -10.16 11.47 -4.54
C GLN A 19 -8.71 11.37 -4.03
N VAL A 20 -8.29 12.29 -3.15
CA VAL A 20 -6.95 12.25 -2.53
C VAL A 20 -6.80 11.00 -1.67
N TYR A 21 -7.76 10.68 -0.80
CA TYR A 21 -7.69 9.47 0.02
C TYR A 21 -7.66 8.17 -0.80
N ARG A 22 -8.33 8.12 -1.97
CA ARG A 22 -8.20 7.00 -2.91
C ARG A 22 -6.80 6.85 -3.47
N GLN A 23 -6.09 7.96 -3.70
CA GLN A 23 -4.67 7.92 -4.11
C GLN A 23 -3.76 7.53 -2.94
N LEU A 24 -4.01 8.07 -1.74
CA LEU A 24 -3.25 7.71 -0.54
C LEU A 24 -3.41 6.23 -0.14
N ALA A 25 -4.56 5.62 -0.41
CA ALA A 25 -4.78 4.19 -0.21
C ALA A 25 -3.94 3.30 -1.15
N ARG A 26 -3.27 3.87 -2.16
CA ARG A 26 -2.31 3.19 -3.04
C ARG A 26 -0.87 3.36 -2.60
N VAL A 27 -0.62 4.16 -1.57
CA VAL A 27 0.72 4.32 -0.99
C VAL A 27 0.88 3.31 0.14
N TYR A 28 1.85 2.42 0.01
CA TYR A 28 2.08 1.34 0.96
C TYR A 28 3.32 1.63 1.81
N ASP A 29 3.27 1.23 3.07
CA ASP A 29 4.49 1.06 3.85
C ASP A 29 5.26 -0.16 3.30
N PRO A 30 6.54 0.01 2.91
CA PRO A 30 7.33 -1.04 2.26
C PRO A 30 7.65 -2.22 3.18
N GLU A 31 7.70 -2.02 4.49
CA GLU A 31 7.97 -3.07 5.47
C GLU A 31 6.70 -3.84 5.84
N LEU A 32 5.57 -3.15 5.91
CA LEU A 32 4.31 -3.69 6.43
C LEU A 32 3.39 -4.23 5.34
N ASP A 33 3.59 -3.80 4.09
CA ASP A 33 2.71 -4.12 2.94
C ASP A 33 1.23 -3.80 3.28
N ARG A 34 1.04 -2.59 3.78
CA ARG A 34 -0.26 -2.01 4.15
C ARG A 34 -0.35 -0.56 3.69
N PRO A 35 -1.53 -0.11 3.22
CA PRO A 35 -1.75 1.30 2.89
C PRO A 35 -1.51 2.22 4.08
N LEU A 36 -0.93 3.40 3.83
CA LEU A 36 -0.72 4.41 4.89
C LEU A 36 -2.01 4.85 5.56
N THR A 37 -3.12 4.85 4.82
CA THR A 37 -4.46 5.15 5.33
C THR A 37 -4.97 4.08 6.29
N GLU A 38 -4.72 2.78 6.02
CA GLU A 38 -5.10 1.67 6.90
C GLU A 38 -4.24 1.66 8.19
N LEU A 39 -2.98 2.08 8.07
CA LEU A 39 -2.05 2.18 9.20
C LEU A 39 -2.31 3.39 10.11
N GLY A 40 -3.15 4.33 9.68
CA GLY A 40 -3.38 5.59 10.39
C GLY A 40 -2.21 6.57 10.31
N PHE A 41 -1.29 6.40 9.36
CA PHE A 41 -0.11 7.26 9.23
C PHE A 41 -0.47 8.63 8.64
N ILE A 42 -1.56 8.73 7.87
CA ILE A 42 -2.06 10.00 7.35
C ILE A 42 -2.70 10.80 8.50
N ALA A 43 -2.08 11.92 8.85
CA ALA A 43 -2.54 12.80 9.93
C ALA A 43 -3.53 13.85 9.45
N GLY A 44 -3.47 14.24 8.16
CA GLY A 44 -4.43 15.17 7.59
C GLY A 44 -4.18 15.49 6.12
N VAL A 45 -5.23 15.99 5.45
CA VAL A 45 -5.19 16.46 4.07
C VAL A 45 -5.79 17.87 4.02
N GLY A 46 -5.04 18.83 3.47
CA GLY A 46 -5.50 20.20 3.20
C GLY A 46 -5.61 20.45 1.70
N ILE A 47 -6.70 21.05 1.25
CA ILE A 47 -6.94 21.36 -0.17
C ILE A 47 -7.24 22.84 -0.34
N HIS A 48 -6.39 23.53 -1.10
CA HIS A 48 -6.53 24.95 -1.40
C HIS A 48 -6.34 25.19 -2.91
N GLY A 49 -7.44 25.37 -3.64
CA GLY A 49 -7.40 25.50 -5.10
C GLY A 49 -6.87 24.22 -5.76
N GLY A 50 -5.76 24.34 -6.50
CA GLY A 50 -5.02 23.21 -7.09
C GLY A 50 -3.86 22.69 -6.23
N THR A 51 -3.67 23.22 -5.01
CA THR A 51 -2.61 22.78 -4.09
C THR A 51 -3.16 21.82 -3.04
N VAL A 52 -2.50 20.67 -2.86
CA VAL A 52 -2.83 19.66 -1.84
C VAL A 52 -1.67 19.53 -0.86
N THR A 53 -1.94 19.69 0.43
CA THR A 53 -1.00 19.40 1.50
C THR A 53 -1.38 18.08 2.15
N VAL A 54 -0.42 17.15 2.26
CA VAL A 54 -0.61 15.88 2.96
C VAL A 54 0.34 15.84 4.15
N GLU A 55 -0.23 15.72 5.35
CA GLU A 55 0.53 15.54 6.58
C GLU A 55 0.49 14.06 6.99
N PHE A 56 1.65 13.50 7.31
CA PHE A 56 1.75 12.13 7.80
C PHE A 56 2.73 12.01 8.97
N ARG A 57 2.53 10.98 9.78
CA ARG A 57 3.27 10.69 11.02
C ARG A 57 3.66 9.22 11.05
N LEU A 58 4.78 8.96 11.71
CA LEU A 58 5.31 7.61 11.86
C LEU A 58 5.30 7.16 13.33
N PRO A 59 5.24 5.84 13.59
CA PRO A 59 5.13 5.29 14.94
C PRO A 59 6.26 5.71 15.88
N THR A 60 7.48 5.93 15.36
CA THR A 60 8.64 6.33 16.16
C THR A 60 9.38 7.51 15.53
N PHE A 61 10.11 8.26 16.35
CA PHE A 61 10.92 9.41 15.91
C PHE A 61 12.12 8.98 15.04
N TRP A 62 12.51 7.71 15.13
CA TRP A 62 13.71 7.12 14.53
C TRP A 62 13.38 6.05 13.49
N CYS A 63 12.17 6.09 12.91
CA CYS A 63 11.84 5.22 11.78
C CYS A 63 12.90 5.41 10.67
N ALA A 64 13.13 4.37 9.86
CA ALA A 64 14.23 4.42 8.91
C ALA A 64 14.00 5.54 7.87
N ALA A 65 15.00 6.40 7.67
CA ALA A 65 14.89 7.59 6.83
C ALA A 65 14.51 7.26 5.39
N ASN A 66 15.08 6.18 4.84
CA ASN A 66 14.75 5.66 3.53
C ASN A 66 13.28 5.22 3.42
N PHE A 67 12.70 4.59 4.45
CA PHE A 67 11.30 4.17 4.44
C PHE A 67 10.36 5.37 4.52
N ALA A 68 10.67 6.31 5.41
CA ALA A 68 9.95 7.56 5.52
C ALA A 68 9.98 8.36 4.19
N TYR A 69 11.13 8.40 3.51
CA TYR A 69 11.27 9.06 2.21
C TYR A 69 10.46 8.35 1.12
N MET A 70 10.45 7.02 1.09
CA MET A 70 9.64 6.23 0.15
C MET A 70 8.16 6.55 0.28
N MET A 71 7.64 6.50 1.50
CA MET A 71 6.24 6.82 1.77
C MET A 71 5.91 8.25 1.35
N ALA A 72 6.78 9.21 1.68
CA ALA A 72 6.59 10.60 1.28
C ALA A 72 6.64 10.81 -0.25
N ALA A 73 7.54 10.11 -0.95
CA ALA A 73 7.63 10.15 -2.41
C ALA A 73 6.38 9.56 -3.06
N GLY A 74 5.91 8.41 -2.57
CA GLY A 74 4.67 7.78 -3.03
C GLY A 74 3.44 8.66 -2.80
N ILE A 75 3.35 9.33 -1.64
CA ILE A 75 2.31 10.34 -1.38
C ILE A 75 2.35 11.43 -2.46
N ARG A 76 3.52 12.02 -2.70
CA ARG A 76 3.66 13.10 -3.69
C ARG A 76 3.26 12.64 -5.10
N GLU A 77 3.76 11.48 -5.52
CA GLU A 77 3.47 10.90 -6.84
C GLU A 77 1.99 10.61 -7.05
N GLN A 78 1.37 9.84 -6.14
CA GLN A 78 -0.03 9.42 -6.29
C GLN A 78 -0.99 10.61 -6.24
N VAL A 79 -0.72 11.61 -5.40
CA VAL A 79 -1.57 12.81 -5.29
C VAL A 79 -1.39 13.74 -6.50
N LEU A 80 -0.16 13.89 -7.03
CA LEU A 80 0.10 14.65 -8.25
C LEU A 80 -0.57 14.03 -9.50
N ALA A 81 -0.87 12.74 -9.49
CA ALA A 81 -1.55 12.06 -10.60
C ALA A 81 -3.02 12.49 -10.76
N LEU A 82 -3.59 13.23 -9.80
CA LEU A 82 -4.96 13.76 -9.92
C LEU A 82 -5.01 14.92 -10.92
N PRO A 83 -5.93 14.91 -11.92
CA PRO A 83 -5.93 15.90 -13.01
C PRO A 83 -6.08 17.37 -12.59
N TRP A 84 -6.63 17.62 -11.40
CA TRP A 84 -6.86 18.98 -10.88
C TRP A 84 -5.76 19.47 -9.93
N VAL A 85 -4.78 18.63 -9.61
CA VAL A 85 -3.70 18.95 -8.68
C VAL A 85 -2.53 19.56 -9.46
N GLU A 86 -2.20 20.80 -9.12
CA GLU A 86 -1.08 21.55 -9.70
C GLU A 86 0.19 21.45 -8.85
N ARG A 87 0.02 21.32 -7.53
CA ARG A 87 1.11 21.26 -6.55
C ARG A 87 0.76 20.36 -5.39
N VAL A 88 1.74 19.58 -4.93
CA VAL A 88 1.63 18.79 -3.70
C VAL A 88 2.71 19.21 -2.74
N GLU A 89 2.31 19.42 -1.48
CA GLU A 89 3.21 19.62 -0.36
C GLU A 89 3.09 18.43 0.60
N VAL A 90 4.18 17.71 0.82
CA VAL A 90 4.23 16.59 1.77
C VAL A 90 4.91 17.04 3.05
N ARG A 91 4.30 16.73 4.20
CA ARG A 91 4.81 17.07 5.52
C ARG A 91 4.86 15.85 6.43
N LEU A 92 6.05 15.31 6.60
CA LEU A 92 6.38 14.39 7.70
C LEU A 92 6.52 15.20 8.99
N ARG A 93 5.80 14.79 10.04
CA ARG A 93 5.89 15.36 11.38
C ARG A 93 6.61 14.42 12.34
N ASP A 94 7.23 15.01 13.36
CA ASP A 94 7.78 14.31 14.54
C ASP A 94 8.75 13.16 14.20
N HIS A 95 9.68 13.43 13.28
CA HIS A 95 10.71 12.51 12.82
C HIS A 95 12.09 13.18 12.84
N PHE A 96 13.14 12.44 13.17
CA PHE A 96 14.50 12.98 13.29
C PHE A 96 14.97 13.68 12.01
N PHE A 97 14.70 13.06 10.85
CA PHE A 97 15.04 13.61 9.53
C PHE A 97 13.87 14.33 8.84
N ALA A 98 12.89 14.86 9.59
CA ALA A 98 11.69 15.46 9.01
C ALA A 98 12.04 16.60 8.03
N ASP A 99 12.97 17.48 8.39
CA ASP A 99 13.32 18.65 7.58
C ASP A 99 14.01 18.24 6.27
N GLU A 100 14.96 17.30 6.32
CA GLU A 100 15.64 16.77 5.13
C GLU A 100 14.68 16.02 4.20
N ILE A 101 13.80 15.18 4.75
CA ILE A 101 12.79 14.45 3.97
C ILE A 101 11.83 15.43 3.31
N ASN A 102 11.25 16.36 4.08
CA ASN A 102 10.29 17.33 3.56
C ASN A 102 10.92 18.21 2.49
N ARG A 103 12.16 18.68 2.68
CA ARG A 103 12.89 19.45 1.67
C ARG A 103 13.10 18.63 0.40
N GLY A 104 13.63 17.42 0.53
CA GLY A 104 13.94 16.55 -0.62
C GLY A 104 12.71 16.24 -1.46
N ILE A 105 11.61 15.83 -0.82
CA ILE A 105 10.37 15.47 -1.49
C ILE A 105 9.72 16.66 -2.18
N ASN A 106 9.62 17.80 -1.50
CA ASN A 106 8.96 18.98 -2.07
C ASN A 106 9.79 19.64 -3.18
N GLN A 107 11.10 19.40 -3.22
CA GLN A 107 11.99 19.81 -4.32
C GLN A 107 12.11 18.76 -5.43
N GLY A 108 11.54 17.56 -5.26
CA GLY A 108 11.62 16.47 -6.24
C GLY A 108 13.02 15.82 -6.33
N LEU A 109 13.79 15.87 -5.25
CA LEU A 109 15.13 15.26 -5.18
C LEU A 109 15.04 13.74 -5.04
N SER A 110 16.10 13.04 -5.45
CA SER A 110 16.27 11.62 -5.10
C SER A 110 16.67 11.46 -3.64
N PHE A 111 16.50 10.26 -3.06
CA PHE A 111 16.98 10.00 -1.70
C PHE A 111 18.50 10.24 -1.57
N ARG A 112 19.28 9.87 -2.59
CA ARG A 112 20.74 10.07 -2.60
C ARG A 112 21.10 11.55 -2.55
N ASP A 113 20.36 12.39 -3.27
CA ASP A 113 20.59 13.85 -3.27
C ASP A 113 20.10 14.50 -1.97
N ALA A 114 19.03 13.97 -1.35
CA ALA A 114 18.52 14.45 -0.08
C ALA A 114 19.41 14.03 1.13
N PHE A 115 20.09 12.89 1.02
CA PHE A 115 20.91 12.27 2.07
C PHE A 115 22.28 11.79 1.56
N PRO A 116 23.18 12.71 1.13
CA PRO A 116 24.47 12.33 0.58
C PRO A 116 25.32 11.51 1.56
N ASP A 117 25.25 11.80 2.86
CA ASP A 117 26.07 11.16 3.89
C ASP A 117 25.53 9.80 4.39
N LEU A 118 24.24 9.50 4.13
CA LEU A 118 23.58 8.24 4.55
C LEU A 118 23.38 7.26 3.39
N ALA A 119 23.67 7.67 2.15
CA ALA A 119 23.52 6.84 0.95
C ALA A 119 24.67 5.83 0.76
N THR A 120 25.12 5.19 1.83
CA THR A 120 26.28 4.27 1.84
C THR A 120 25.93 2.80 1.59
N GLY A 121 24.64 2.47 1.42
CA GLY A 121 24.15 1.13 1.10
C GLY A 121 23.43 1.06 -0.24
N ASP A 122 23.27 -0.15 -0.77
CA ASP A 122 22.46 -0.40 -1.96
C ASP A 122 20.97 -0.36 -1.60
N LEU A 123 20.38 0.81 -1.79
CA LEU A 123 18.95 1.01 -1.62
C LEU A 123 18.18 0.08 -2.56
N GLU A 124 18.62 -0.12 -3.80
CA GLU A 124 17.87 -0.95 -4.76
C GLU A 124 17.76 -2.40 -4.27
N GLU A 125 18.84 -2.97 -3.72
CA GLU A 125 18.82 -4.30 -3.10
C GLU A 125 17.86 -4.39 -1.90
N LEU A 126 17.90 -3.38 -1.01
CA LEU A 126 17.01 -3.33 0.15
C LEU A 126 15.54 -3.25 -0.28
N TRP A 127 15.26 -2.46 -1.32
CA TRP A 127 13.91 -2.33 -1.88
C TRP A 127 13.43 -3.63 -2.49
N GLU A 128 14.29 -4.32 -3.24
CA GLU A 128 13.94 -5.62 -3.81
C GLU A 128 13.62 -6.64 -2.71
N ALA A 129 14.37 -6.65 -1.62
CA ALA A 129 14.08 -7.53 -0.48
C ALA A 129 12.67 -7.29 0.11
N PHE A 130 12.20 -6.04 0.17
CA PHE A 130 10.84 -5.73 0.63
C PHE A 130 9.76 -6.08 -0.40
N ARG A 131 10.01 -5.82 -1.69
CA ARG A 131 9.08 -6.21 -2.77
C ARG A 131 8.89 -7.72 -2.81
N VAL A 132 9.96 -8.49 -2.58
CA VAL A 132 9.89 -9.95 -2.43
C VAL A 132 9.03 -10.35 -1.22
N LYS A 133 9.19 -9.68 -0.07
CA LYS A 133 8.38 -9.96 1.12
C LYS A 133 6.89 -9.66 0.92
N ALA A 134 6.57 -8.51 0.32
CA ALA A 134 5.20 -8.13 -0.04
C ALA A 134 4.56 -9.16 -0.98
N PHE A 135 5.31 -9.59 -2.01
CA PHE A 135 4.88 -10.66 -2.91
C PHE A 135 4.57 -11.96 -2.17
N LEU A 136 5.52 -12.44 -1.35
CA LEU A 136 5.37 -13.67 -0.58
C LEU A 136 4.18 -13.60 0.39
N ARG A 137 3.98 -12.44 1.02
CA ARG A 137 2.86 -12.20 1.93
C ARG A 137 1.51 -12.30 1.21
N ARG A 138 1.34 -11.57 0.12
CA ARG A 138 0.08 -11.55 -0.66
C ARG A 138 -0.21 -12.93 -1.27
N GLN A 139 0.83 -13.61 -1.77
CA GLN A 139 0.69 -14.96 -2.28
C GLN A 139 0.35 -15.98 -1.18
N GLU A 140 0.96 -15.90 0.01
CA GLU A 140 0.63 -16.82 1.10
C GLU A 140 -0.82 -16.64 1.55
N ARG A 141 -1.32 -15.40 1.61
CA ARG A 141 -2.74 -15.16 1.89
C ARG A 141 -3.66 -15.86 0.90
N LEU A 142 -3.35 -15.80 -0.40
CA LEU A 142 -4.09 -16.54 -1.43
C LEU A 142 -3.99 -18.05 -1.24
N ILE A 143 -2.78 -18.59 -1.07
CA ILE A 143 -2.55 -20.03 -0.87
C ILE A 143 -3.32 -20.54 0.35
N ARG A 144 -3.21 -19.82 1.48
CA ARG A 144 -3.93 -20.13 2.70
C ARG A 144 -5.43 -20.10 2.49
N TRP A 145 -5.96 -19.06 1.84
CA TRP A 145 -7.38 -18.97 1.54
C TRP A 145 -7.86 -20.15 0.68
N LEU A 146 -7.13 -20.52 -0.38
CA LEU A 146 -7.44 -21.67 -1.23
C LEU A 146 -7.48 -22.99 -0.44
N LEU A 147 -6.52 -23.20 0.47
CA LEU A 147 -6.49 -24.36 1.36
C LEU A 147 -7.67 -24.38 2.32
N ASP A 148 -8.05 -23.21 2.87
CA ASP A 148 -9.23 -23.06 3.74
C ASP A 148 -10.53 -23.35 2.96
N GLN A 149 -10.52 -23.18 1.62
CA GLN A 149 -11.61 -23.61 0.72
C GLN A 149 -11.53 -25.09 0.30
N GLY A 150 -10.55 -25.86 0.81
CA GLY A 150 -10.41 -27.29 0.54
C GLY A 150 -9.63 -27.64 -0.73
N TRP A 151 -8.93 -26.70 -1.35
CA TRP A 151 -8.05 -27.01 -2.48
C TRP A 151 -6.85 -27.82 -2.01
N ASP A 152 -6.44 -28.82 -2.80
CA ASP A 152 -5.20 -29.56 -2.56
C ASP A 152 -3.98 -28.88 -3.22
N GLU A 153 -2.78 -29.37 -2.88
CA GLU A 153 -1.53 -28.80 -3.40
C GLU A 153 -1.43 -28.89 -4.94
N SER A 154 -2.00 -29.93 -5.54
CA SER A 154 -1.98 -30.11 -7.00
C SER A 154 -2.87 -29.09 -7.69
N ALA A 155 -4.05 -28.82 -7.14
CA ALA A 155 -4.98 -27.82 -7.65
C ALA A 155 -4.39 -26.41 -7.52
N ILE A 156 -3.77 -26.11 -6.37
CA ILE A 156 -3.14 -24.80 -6.12
C ILE A 156 -1.96 -24.56 -7.08
N LEU A 157 -1.07 -25.54 -7.26
CA LEU A 157 0.04 -25.44 -8.22
C LEU A 157 -0.43 -25.42 -9.67
N GLY A 158 -1.62 -25.96 -9.95
CA GLY A 158 -2.25 -25.98 -11.27
C GLY A 158 -3.06 -24.72 -11.61
N LEU A 159 -3.18 -23.76 -10.67
CA LEU A 159 -3.94 -22.53 -10.87
C LEU A 159 -3.36 -21.72 -12.04
N ARG A 160 -4.20 -21.36 -13.01
CA ARG A 160 -3.82 -20.54 -14.17
C ARG A 160 -4.13 -19.06 -13.95
N MET A 161 -3.52 -18.19 -14.74
CA MET A 161 -3.81 -16.74 -14.70
C MET A 161 -5.30 -16.45 -14.90
N ALA A 162 -5.96 -17.13 -15.83
CA ALA A 162 -7.40 -17.01 -16.05
C ALA A 162 -8.24 -17.42 -14.83
N ASP A 163 -7.78 -18.39 -14.04
CA ASP A 163 -8.46 -18.81 -12.81
C ASP A 163 -8.34 -17.72 -11.74
N LEU A 164 -7.14 -17.15 -11.60
CA LEU A 164 -6.87 -16.08 -10.65
C LEU A 164 -7.67 -14.79 -10.97
N GLU A 165 -7.77 -14.42 -12.24
CA GLU A 165 -8.60 -13.29 -12.70
C GLU A 165 -10.09 -13.51 -12.41
N ARG A 166 -10.59 -14.74 -12.62
CA ARG A 166 -11.96 -15.10 -12.25
C ARG A 166 -12.20 -15.03 -10.74
N LEU A 167 -11.20 -15.39 -9.92
CA LEU A 167 -11.30 -15.27 -8.46
C LEU A 167 -11.37 -13.81 -8.01
N ASP A 168 -10.66 -12.88 -8.65
CA ASP A 168 -10.77 -11.43 -8.38
C ASP A 168 -12.17 -10.88 -8.74
N GLY A 169 -12.92 -11.60 -9.59
CA GLY A 169 -14.19 -11.13 -10.14
C GLY A 169 -14.02 -10.20 -11.34
N ALA A 170 -12.83 -10.20 -11.97
CA ALA A 170 -12.66 -9.59 -13.28
C ALA A 170 -13.44 -10.43 -14.30
N ASP A 171 -14.41 -9.82 -14.98
CA ASP A 171 -15.05 -10.46 -16.13
C ASP A 171 -14.06 -10.44 -17.31
N PRO A 172 -13.53 -11.59 -17.75
CA PRO A 172 -12.59 -11.63 -18.88
C PRO A 172 -13.22 -11.14 -20.20
N ALA A 173 -14.55 -10.96 -20.27
CA ALA A 173 -15.24 -10.39 -21.43
C ALA A 173 -15.34 -8.85 -21.42
N ALA A 174 -14.99 -8.18 -20.31
CA ALA A 174 -15.14 -6.72 -20.17
C ALA A 174 -13.93 -5.89 -20.67
N THR A 175 -12.84 -6.54 -21.11
CA THR A 175 -11.64 -5.88 -21.64
C THR A 175 -11.63 -5.72 -23.17
N GLY A 176 -12.78 -5.91 -23.83
CA GLY A 176 -12.96 -5.57 -25.25
C GLY A 176 -12.88 -4.05 -25.47
N GLU A 177 -12.02 -3.64 -26.40
CA GLU A 177 -11.78 -2.25 -26.80
C GLU A 177 -13.07 -1.48 -27.07
N GLY A 178 -13.26 -0.36 -26.37
CA GLY A 178 -14.29 0.64 -26.68
C GLY A 178 -15.62 0.44 -25.93
N GLY A 179 -15.67 0.83 -24.65
CA GLY A 179 -16.93 0.94 -23.94
C GLY A 179 -16.84 1.87 -22.74
N HIS A 180 -17.53 3.01 -22.78
CA HIS A 180 -17.89 3.76 -21.58
C HIS A 180 -18.85 2.90 -20.76
N GLY A 181 -18.30 1.99 -19.96
CA GLY A 181 -19.06 1.07 -19.11
C GLY A 181 -19.38 1.72 -17.77
N THR A 182 -20.54 2.37 -17.68
CA THR A 182 -21.22 2.57 -16.39
C THR A 182 -21.70 1.19 -15.89
N GLY A 183 -20.80 0.44 -15.27
CA GLY A 183 -21.10 -0.86 -14.67
C GLY A 183 -21.40 -0.71 -13.18
N THR A 184 -22.61 -0.27 -12.82
CA THR A 184 -23.16 -0.42 -11.47
C THR A 184 -23.64 -1.86 -11.27
N GLY A 185 -22.68 -2.79 -11.24
CA GLY A 185 -22.93 -4.17 -10.83
C GLY A 185 -22.96 -4.25 -9.31
N SER A 186 -24.15 -4.18 -8.72
CA SER A 186 -24.43 -4.52 -7.30
C SER A 186 -24.32 -6.03 -7.06
N GLY A 187 -23.26 -6.67 -7.56
CA GLY A 187 -22.91 -8.05 -7.21
C GLY A 187 -21.93 -8.02 -6.05
N SER A 188 -22.21 -8.75 -4.97
CA SER A 188 -21.19 -8.98 -3.93
C SER A 188 -19.98 -9.62 -4.59
N ALA A 189 -18.79 -9.04 -4.39
CA ALA A 189 -17.54 -9.62 -4.89
C ALA A 189 -17.45 -11.11 -4.50
N PRO A 190 -16.93 -11.98 -5.38
CA PRO A 190 -16.85 -13.39 -5.07
C PRO A 190 -15.99 -13.63 -3.82
N PRO A 191 -16.26 -14.70 -3.04
CA PRO A 191 -15.37 -15.09 -1.94
C PRO A 191 -13.93 -15.23 -2.44
N GLY A 192 -12.98 -14.57 -1.76
CA GLY A 192 -11.56 -14.59 -2.14
C GLY A 192 -11.14 -13.53 -3.15
N ALA A 193 -12.05 -12.66 -3.62
CA ALA A 193 -11.71 -11.59 -4.55
C ALA A 193 -10.60 -10.66 -4.04
N ASP A 194 -10.60 -10.35 -2.73
CA ASP A 194 -9.59 -9.49 -2.13
C ASP A 194 -8.18 -10.11 -2.18
N VAL A 195 -8.04 -11.40 -1.82
CA VAL A 195 -6.75 -12.09 -1.82
C VAL A 195 -6.25 -12.35 -3.24
N ALA A 196 -7.16 -12.63 -4.18
CA ALA A 196 -6.82 -12.78 -5.60
C ALA A 196 -6.32 -11.46 -6.20
N ARG A 197 -7.05 -10.36 -5.96
CA ARG A 197 -6.66 -9.01 -6.42
C ARG A 197 -5.29 -8.61 -5.94
N GLN A 198 -5.03 -8.79 -4.64
CA GLN A 198 -3.75 -8.42 -4.06
C GLN A 198 -2.59 -9.23 -4.66
N TYR A 199 -2.81 -10.51 -4.93
CA TYR A 199 -1.78 -11.31 -5.60
C TYR A 199 -1.57 -10.91 -7.06
N LEU A 200 -2.64 -10.59 -7.81
CA LEU A 200 -2.54 -10.01 -9.16
C LEU A 200 -1.79 -8.68 -9.17
N GLU A 201 -2.03 -7.82 -8.19
CA GLU A 201 -1.27 -6.58 -8.00
C GLU A 201 0.21 -6.86 -7.74
N ALA A 202 0.53 -7.84 -6.89
CA ALA A 202 1.91 -8.25 -6.63
C ALA A 202 2.62 -8.78 -7.89
N LEU A 203 1.90 -9.55 -8.73
CA LEU A 203 2.40 -10.00 -10.02
C LEU A 203 2.66 -8.80 -10.95
N ARG A 204 1.72 -7.85 -11.03
CA ARG A 204 1.85 -6.64 -11.85
C ARG A 204 3.05 -5.78 -11.43
N GLU A 205 3.19 -5.53 -10.14
CA GLU A 205 4.29 -4.75 -9.55
C GLU A 205 5.68 -5.35 -9.84
N ARG A 206 5.75 -6.66 -10.10
CA ARG A 206 6.98 -7.39 -10.45
C ARG A 206 7.12 -7.67 -11.95
N GLY A 207 6.17 -7.24 -12.79
CA GLY A 207 6.17 -7.54 -14.22
C GLY A 207 5.97 -9.04 -14.54
N LEU A 208 5.28 -9.76 -13.67
CA LEU A 208 5.07 -11.21 -13.74
C LEU A 208 3.68 -11.61 -14.26
N LEU A 209 2.88 -10.67 -14.77
CA LEU A 209 1.64 -10.99 -15.49
C LEU A 209 1.97 -11.74 -16.79
N ARG A 210 1.23 -12.83 -17.05
CA ARG A 210 1.48 -13.77 -18.17
C ARG A 210 0.19 -14.03 -18.95
N SER A 211 0.28 -14.89 -19.97
CA SER A 211 -0.90 -15.32 -20.73
C SER A 211 -1.93 -16.03 -19.83
N PRO A 212 -3.22 -16.04 -20.21
CA PRO A 212 -4.30 -16.62 -19.40
C PRO A 212 -4.08 -18.10 -19.01
N ASP A 213 -3.42 -18.88 -19.87
CA ASP A 213 -3.12 -20.30 -19.64
C ASP A 213 -1.85 -20.57 -18.83
N ALA A 214 -1.04 -19.55 -18.56
CA ALA A 214 0.20 -19.71 -17.80
C ALA A 214 -0.08 -20.01 -16.32
N PRO A 215 0.83 -20.71 -15.62
CA PRO A 215 0.74 -20.90 -14.18
C PRO A 215 0.68 -19.54 -13.46
N ALA A 216 -0.30 -19.38 -12.57
CA ALA A 216 -0.44 -18.20 -11.73
C ALA A 216 0.52 -18.23 -10.54
N LEU A 217 0.78 -19.40 -9.97
CA LEU A 217 1.67 -19.55 -8.82
C LEU A 217 3.13 -19.69 -9.26
N VAL A 218 3.88 -18.61 -9.07
CA VAL A 218 5.30 -18.52 -9.34
C VAL A 218 6.07 -18.07 -8.10
N ASP A 219 7.37 -18.35 -8.07
CA ASP A 219 8.28 -17.75 -7.10
C ASP A 219 8.51 -16.24 -7.40
N PRO A 220 9.21 -15.50 -6.52
CA PRO A 220 9.47 -14.07 -6.76
C PRO A 220 10.26 -13.78 -8.05
N GLY A 221 11.02 -14.74 -8.57
CA GLY A 221 11.73 -14.63 -9.85
C GLY A 221 10.84 -14.97 -11.07
N GLY A 222 9.61 -15.41 -10.84
CA GLY A 222 8.67 -15.80 -11.88
C GLY A 222 8.77 -17.25 -12.33
N ALA A 223 9.58 -18.09 -11.69
CA ALA A 223 9.65 -19.51 -12.02
C ALA A 223 8.45 -20.26 -11.40
N PRO A 224 7.84 -21.23 -12.11
CA PRO A 224 6.81 -22.09 -11.52
C PRO A 224 7.34 -22.84 -10.30
N ILE A 225 6.54 -22.89 -9.23
CA ILE A 225 6.92 -23.62 -8.02
C ILE A 225 6.77 -25.13 -8.26
N ARG A 226 7.84 -25.90 -8.02
CA ARG A 226 7.80 -27.35 -8.16
C ARG A 226 7.04 -27.99 -7.01
N ARG A 227 6.39 -29.14 -7.27
CA ARG A 227 5.57 -29.84 -6.26
C ARG A 227 6.39 -30.23 -5.04
N GLU A 228 7.61 -30.71 -5.24
CA GLU A 228 8.53 -31.08 -4.17
C GLU A 228 8.98 -29.90 -3.28
N ASP A 229 9.03 -28.68 -3.84
CA ASP A 229 9.48 -27.48 -3.14
C ASP A 229 8.33 -26.75 -2.43
N PHE A 230 7.09 -27.01 -2.85
CA PHE A 230 5.90 -26.31 -2.37
C PHE A 230 5.74 -26.29 -0.83
N PRO A 231 5.97 -27.39 -0.09
CA PRO A 231 5.90 -27.37 1.38
C PRO A 231 6.97 -26.49 2.03
N SER A 232 8.17 -26.40 1.44
CA SER A 232 9.23 -25.50 1.93
C SER A 232 8.91 -24.04 1.63
N TYR A 233 8.47 -23.79 0.39
CA TYR A 233 8.05 -22.48 -0.08
C TYR A 233 6.94 -21.88 0.79
N ARG A 234 5.88 -22.66 1.06
CA ARG A 234 4.78 -22.24 1.93
C ARG A 234 5.23 -21.88 3.33
N ARG A 235 6.13 -22.67 3.94
CA ARG A 235 6.67 -22.37 5.28
C ARG A 235 7.45 -21.05 5.29
N HIS A 236 8.23 -20.80 4.24
CA HIS A 236 8.96 -19.55 4.09
C HIS A 236 8.00 -18.36 3.96
N ALA A 237 7.03 -18.44 3.04
CA ALA A 237 6.06 -17.38 2.81
C ALA A 237 5.19 -17.10 4.06
N ALA A 238 4.79 -18.16 4.78
CA ALA A 238 4.02 -18.03 6.03
C ALA A 238 4.81 -17.31 7.12
N ARG A 239 6.10 -17.64 7.27
CA ARG A 239 6.99 -16.94 8.22
C ARG A 239 7.12 -15.47 7.86
N THR A 240 7.27 -15.16 6.57
CA THR A 240 7.34 -13.77 6.09
C THR A 240 6.06 -13.02 6.40
N ARG A 241 4.88 -13.57 6.09
CA ARG A 241 3.58 -12.95 6.44
C ARG A 241 3.47 -12.71 7.95
N LEU A 242 3.76 -13.72 8.77
CA LEU A 242 3.64 -13.61 10.23
C LEU A 242 4.55 -12.51 10.81
N ALA A 243 5.79 -12.40 10.32
CA ALA A 243 6.70 -11.34 10.73
C ALA A 243 6.14 -9.95 10.36
N MET A 244 5.62 -9.79 9.14
CA MET A 244 5.04 -8.52 8.68
C MET A 244 3.77 -8.14 9.44
N GLU A 245 2.89 -9.11 9.75
CA GLU A 245 1.69 -8.88 10.55
C GLU A 245 2.02 -8.48 12.00
N PHE A 246 3.03 -9.12 12.60
CA PHE A 246 3.51 -8.74 13.92
C PHE A 246 4.05 -7.31 13.92
N ASN A 247 4.91 -6.96 12.96
CA ASN A 247 5.44 -5.59 12.82
C ASN A 247 4.31 -4.59 12.58
N THR A 248 3.29 -4.95 11.80
CA THR A 248 2.12 -4.10 11.56
C THR A 248 1.38 -3.80 12.87
N ALA A 249 1.08 -4.83 13.66
CA ALA A 249 0.41 -4.67 14.94
C ALA A 249 1.24 -3.83 15.92
N PHE A 250 2.54 -4.08 15.98
CA PHE A 250 3.47 -3.34 16.83
C PHE A 250 3.56 -1.85 16.43
N CYS A 251 3.73 -1.55 15.14
CA CYS A 251 3.75 -0.19 14.62
C CYS A 251 2.45 0.56 14.89
N ARG A 252 1.29 -0.08 14.73
CA ARG A 252 -0.01 0.53 15.08
C ARG A 252 -0.11 0.85 16.57
N GLY A 253 0.29 -0.08 17.45
CA GLY A 253 0.27 0.14 18.89
C GLY A 253 1.22 1.27 19.35
N LEU A 254 2.39 1.38 18.74
CA LEU A 254 3.32 2.49 18.97
C LEU A 254 2.75 3.83 18.51
N LEU A 255 2.13 3.85 17.33
CA LEU A 255 1.49 5.07 16.79
C LEU A 255 0.35 5.54 17.71
N GLU A 256 -0.51 4.62 18.15
CA GLU A 256 -1.60 4.90 19.08
C GLU A 256 -1.08 5.40 20.43
N THR A 257 -0.06 4.77 21.00
CA THR A 257 0.58 5.24 22.24
C THR A 257 1.15 6.64 22.09
N ARG A 258 1.64 6.98 20.89
CA ARG A 258 2.30 8.26 20.62
C ARG A 258 1.31 9.39 20.33
N TYR A 259 0.17 9.10 19.71
CA TYR A 259 -0.75 10.13 19.19
C TYR A 259 -2.22 9.94 19.59
N GLY A 260 -2.59 8.87 20.27
CA GLY A 260 -3.98 8.49 20.56
C GLY A 260 -4.78 9.48 21.41
N ASP A 261 -4.10 10.39 22.10
CA ASP A 261 -4.72 11.49 22.87
C ASP A 261 -4.84 12.80 22.09
N SER A 262 -4.37 12.88 20.85
CA SER A 262 -4.46 14.08 20.01
C SER A 262 -5.71 14.03 19.13
N PRO A 263 -6.64 14.98 19.24
CA PRO A 263 -7.76 15.04 18.32
C PRO A 263 -7.23 15.29 16.90
N SER A 264 -7.47 14.32 16.01
CA SER A 264 -7.32 14.46 14.57
C SER A 264 -8.22 15.61 14.09
N GLY A 265 -7.69 16.84 13.98
CA GLY A 265 -8.51 17.94 13.46
C GLY A 265 -8.07 19.37 13.71
N GLU A 266 -7.09 19.68 14.58
CA GLU A 266 -6.62 21.06 14.69
C GLU A 266 -5.56 21.37 13.63
N LEU A 267 -6.05 21.69 12.43
CA LEU A 267 -5.34 22.52 11.46
C LEU A 267 -4.84 23.76 12.21
N GLY A 268 -3.52 23.83 12.43
CA GLY A 268 -2.86 24.96 13.05
C GLY A 268 -3.27 26.25 12.36
N ARG A 269 -4.09 27.06 13.02
CA ARG A 269 -4.26 28.47 12.66
C ARG A 269 -2.88 29.12 12.71
N PRO A 270 -2.47 29.92 11.71
CA PRO A 270 -1.28 30.74 11.86
C PRO A 270 -1.46 31.63 13.09
N ALA A 271 -0.41 31.71 13.91
CA ALA A 271 -0.34 32.66 15.00
C ALA A 271 -0.60 34.07 14.44
N PRO A 272 -1.49 34.89 15.04
CA PRO A 272 -1.57 36.29 14.67
C PRO A 272 -0.20 36.91 14.95
N GLY A 273 0.36 37.56 13.94
CA GLY A 273 1.73 38.07 13.96
C GLY A 273 2.00 39.01 15.13
N GLU A 274 3.23 38.91 15.63
CA GLU A 274 3.95 39.98 16.33
C GLU A 274 4.96 40.61 15.37
#